data_AF-A0A258BNU2-F1
#
_entry.id   AF-A0A258BNU2-F1
#
_cell.length_a   1.000
_cell.length_b   1.000
_cell.length_c   1.000
_cell.angle_alpha   90.00
_cell.angle_beta   90.00
_cell.angle_gamma   90.00
#
_symmetry.space_group_name_H-M   'P 1'
#
loop_
_entity.id
_entity.type
_entity.pdbx_description
1 polymer ?
#
loop_
_entity_poly.entity_id
_entity_poly.type
_entity_poly.pdbx_seq_one_letter_code
_entity_poly.pdbx_strand_id
1 'polypeptide(L)'
;MPEGRPSRGAAPRPPMGISPGDMVSDTPVRIGKPYQVGGVTYTPADDPAYDEVGYASWYGEELSGNSTANGEAFNPAGISAAHPTLPLPSYVEVTALTTGRTILVRVNDRGPFSKDRLVDLSRGAAEQLGISGHGAAPVRVRRVNPPEQERVKLRSGQRAARRIEAPDAVLSGLRRKLTDKAATAGDGEPKPDTSAPVDGPDISVHDGRHRLPPSARGYLVQLISFASKDRA
;
A
#
# COMPACT_ATOMS: atom_id res chain seq x y z
N MET A 1 -42.69 -47.69 -6.30
CA MET A 1 -41.88 -46.65 -5.64
C MET A 1 -40.40 -46.97 -5.83
N PRO A 2 -39.63 -46.23 -6.62
CA PRO A 2 -38.18 -46.24 -6.49
C PRO A 2 -37.69 -44.94 -5.85
N GLU A 3 -36.94 -45.07 -4.77
CA GLU A 3 -36.35 -43.97 -4.00
C GLU A 3 -35.24 -43.29 -4.81
N GLY A 4 -35.39 -41.98 -5.03
CA GLY A 4 -34.36 -41.13 -5.65
C GLY A 4 -33.25 -40.81 -4.66
N ARG A 5 -32.01 -41.16 -5.02
CA ARG A 5 -30.80 -40.79 -4.27
C ARG A 5 -30.63 -39.25 -4.25
N PRO A 6 -30.21 -38.63 -3.14
CA PRO A 6 -29.92 -37.20 -3.12
C PRO A 6 -28.68 -36.88 -3.97
N SER A 7 -28.79 -35.87 -4.83
CA SER A 7 -27.68 -35.33 -5.59
C SER A 7 -26.64 -34.77 -4.62
N ARG A 8 -25.42 -35.31 -4.68
CA ARG A 8 -24.26 -34.67 -4.05
C ARG A 8 -24.00 -33.38 -4.81
N GLY A 9 -24.30 -32.24 -4.21
CA GLY A 9 -23.90 -30.94 -4.74
C GLY A 9 -22.41 -30.97 -5.04
N ALA A 10 -22.05 -30.67 -6.29
CA ALA A 10 -20.66 -30.56 -6.70
C ALA A 10 -19.99 -29.50 -5.80
N ALA A 11 -18.89 -29.88 -5.15
CA ALA A 11 -18.03 -28.92 -4.47
C ALA A 11 -17.66 -27.79 -5.43
N PRO A 12 -17.55 -26.53 -4.97
CA PRO A 12 -17.12 -25.43 -5.82
C PRO A 12 -15.76 -25.79 -6.42
N ARG A 13 -15.67 -25.68 -7.76
CA ARG A 13 -14.42 -25.90 -8.49
C ARG A 13 -13.38 -24.91 -7.95
N PRO A 14 -12.14 -25.34 -7.66
CA PRO A 14 -11.08 -24.40 -7.31
C PRO A 14 -10.88 -23.42 -8.47
N PRO A 15 -10.55 -22.15 -8.20
CA PRO A 15 -10.22 -21.20 -9.26
C PRO A 15 -9.07 -21.75 -10.09
N MET A 16 -9.25 -21.79 -11.42
CA MET A 16 -8.22 -22.26 -12.34
C MET A 16 -7.02 -21.31 -12.27
N GLY A 17 -5.86 -21.81 -11.86
CA GLY A 17 -4.60 -21.06 -11.92
C GLY A 17 -3.56 -21.36 -10.84
N ILE A 18 -3.88 -22.12 -9.79
CA ILE A 18 -2.89 -22.46 -8.75
C ILE A 18 -2.62 -23.97 -8.82
N SER A 19 -1.49 -24.33 -9.44
CA SER A 19 -0.95 -25.69 -9.35
C SER A 19 -0.57 -26.00 -7.89
N PRO A 20 -0.77 -27.23 -7.37
CA PRO A 20 -0.45 -27.59 -5.99
C PRO A 20 1.03 -27.47 -5.56
N GLY A 21 1.91 -26.89 -6.40
CA GLY A 21 3.34 -26.72 -6.17
C GLY A 21 3.80 -25.26 -5.97
N ASP A 22 2.97 -24.25 -6.19
CA ASP A 22 3.36 -22.84 -6.10
C ASP A 22 2.86 -22.20 -4.79
N MET A 23 3.23 -22.79 -3.65
CA MET A 23 2.95 -22.15 -2.37
C MET A 23 3.79 -20.87 -2.26
N VAL A 24 3.13 -19.72 -2.15
CA VAL A 24 3.77 -18.44 -1.82
C VAL A 24 4.63 -18.63 -0.57
N SER A 25 5.93 -18.36 -0.69
CA SER A 25 6.94 -18.59 0.36
C SER A 25 7.32 -17.29 1.08
N ASP A 26 7.73 -17.41 2.34
CA ASP A 26 8.34 -16.32 3.12
C ASP A 26 9.86 -16.28 3.02
N THR A 27 10.45 -17.22 2.30
CA THR A 27 11.89 -17.44 2.28
C THR A 27 12.38 -17.54 0.84
N PRO A 28 13.50 -16.87 0.49
CA PRO A 28 14.33 -16.03 1.37
C PRO A 28 13.73 -14.63 1.61
N VAL A 29 13.97 -14.06 2.79
CA VAL A 29 13.75 -12.62 3.04
C VAL A 29 14.90 -11.84 2.43
N ARG A 30 14.58 -10.84 1.61
CA ARG A 30 15.50 -9.99 0.86
C ARG A 30 15.36 -8.54 1.32
N ILE A 31 16.42 -7.98 1.87
CA ILE A 31 16.52 -6.54 2.13
C ILE A 31 16.73 -5.83 0.79
N GLY A 32 17.75 -6.26 0.03
CA GLY A 32 18.13 -5.65 -1.24
C GLY A 32 19.21 -4.57 -1.07
N LYS A 33 19.82 -4.16 -2.18
CA LYS A 33 20.78 -3.04 -2.21
C LYS A 33 20.01 -1.70 -2.30
N PRO A 34 20.64 -0.57 -1.92
CA PRO A 34 20.10 0.75 -2.26
C PRO A 34 19.82 0.87 -3.75
N TYR A 35 18.75 1.57 -4.11
CA TYR A 35 18.33 1.78 -5.49
C TYR A 35 17.76 3.18 -5.68
N GLN A 36 17.77 3.69 -6.91
CA GLN A 36 17.25 5.03 -7.22
C GLN A 36 16.00 4.95 -8.10
N VAL A 37 15.01 5.77 -7.79
CA VAL A 37 13.83 5.98 -8.64
C VAL A 37 13.55 7.48 -8.71
N GLY A 38 13.52 8.04 -9.91
CA GLY A 38 13.24 9.48 -10.10
C GLY A 38 14.21 10.42 -9.36
N GLY A 39 15.49 10.04 -9.24
CA GLY A 39 16.50 10.81 -8.53
C GLY A 39 16.44 10.73 -6.99
N VAL A 40 15.54 9.91 -6.44
CA VAL A 40 15.47 9.63 -4.99
C VAL A 40 16.10 8.27 -4.70
N THR A 41 17.08 8.24 -3.80
CA THR A 41 17.71 7.01 -3.31
C THR A 41 16.86 6.39 -2.21
N TYR A 42 16.47 5.13 -2.39
CA TYR A 42 15.82 4.29 -1.41
C TYR A 42 16.83 3.27 -0.90
N THR A 43 16.99 3.20 0.42
CA THR A 43 17.87 2.23 1.08
C THR A 43 17.01 1.25 1.87
N PRO A 44 16.76 0.04 1.33
CA PRO A 44 16.09 -0.98 2.10
C PRO A 44 16.86 -1.35 3.36
N ALA A 45 16.12 -1.56 4.45
CA ALA A 45 16.68 -1.92 5.75
C ALA A 45 15.72 -2.85 6.50
N ASP A 46 16.28 -3.79 7.26
CA ASP A 46 15.52 -4.55 8.24
C ASP A 46 15.50 -3.79 9.56
N ASP A 47 14.44 -3.02 9.79
CA ASP A 47 14.17 -2.35 11.06
C ASP A 47 12.96 -3.01 11.77
N PRO A 48 13.19 -3.88 12.77
CA PRO A 48 12.14 -4.46 13.60
C PRO A 48 11.28 -3.44 14.36
N ALA A 49 11.79 -2.23 14.60
CA ALA A 49 11.09 -1.16 15.31
C ALA A 49 10.38 -0.19 14.37
N TYR A 50 10.36 -0.46 13.05
CA TYR A 50 9.74 0.41 12.06
C TYR A 50 8.29 0.76 12.42
N ASP A 51 8.02 2.05 12.59
CA ASP A 51 6.73 2.59 13.00
C ASP A 51 6.52 4.03 12.49
N GLU A 52 5.94 4.12 11.30
CA GLU A 52 5.80 5.37 10.58
C GLU A 52 4.35 5.74 10.29
N VAL A 53 4.11 7.05 10.17
CA VAL A 53 2.84 7.62 9.72
C VAL A 53 3.01 8.26 8.36
N GLY A 54 1.99 8.13 7.52
CA GLY A 54 2.00 8.68 6.17
C GLY A 54 0.70 8.39 5.45
N TYR A 55 0.73 8.43 4.13
CA TYR A 55 -0.46 8.16 3.33
C TYR A 55 -0.37 6.80 2.63
N ALA A 56 -1.49 6.09 2.62
CA ALA A 56 -1.66 4.88 1.83
C ALA A 56 -2.41 5.19 0.53
N SER A 57 -2.01 4.52 -0.54
CA SER A 57 -2.88 4.28 -1.70
C SER A 57 -3.17 2.81 -1.86
N TRP A 58 -3.90 2.47 -2.90
CA TRP A 58 -4.13 1.09 -3.28
C TRP A 58 -4.17 0.92 -4.79
N TYR A 59 -3.88 -0.31 -5.23
CA TYR A 59 -3.95 -0.79 -6.61
C TYR A 59 -4.81 -2.05 -6.71
N GLY A 60 -5.41 -2.26 -7.87
CA GLY A 60 -6.46 -3.26 -8.10
C GLY A 60 -6.20 -4.15 -9.31
N GLU A 61 -7.26 -4.43 -10.07
CA GLU A 61 -7.24 -5.41 -11.17
C GLU A 61 -6.26 -5.05 -12.30
N GLU A 62 -5.85 -3.79 -12.40
CA GLU A 62 -4.92 -3.31 -13.43
C GLU A 62 -3.52 -3.93 -13.34
N LEU A 63 -3.12 -4.44 -12.18
CA LEU A 63 -1.85 -5.15 -11.99
C LEU A 63 -2.04 -6.68 -11.81
N SER A 64 -3.26 -7.18 -11.94
CA SER A 64 -3.60 -8.58 -11.67
C SER A 64 -2.74 -9.54 -12.48
N GLY A 65 -2.10 -10.49 -11.81
CA GLY A 65 -1.21 -11.48 -12.43
C GLY A 65 0.21 -10.99 -12.76
N ASN A 66 0.51 -9.69 -12.63
CA ASN A 66 1.88 -9.19 -12.78
C ASN A 66 2.79 -9.74 -11.67
N SER A 67 4.06 -9.95 -11.99
CA SER A 67 5.06 -10.35 -11.00
C SER A 67 5.38 -9.20 -10.06
N THR A 68 5.23 -9.44 -8.76
CA THR A 68 5.73 -8.55 -7.69
C THR A 68 7.26 -8.60 -7.60
N ALA A 69 7.88 -7.68 -6.84
CA ALA A 69 9.31 -7.73 -6.54
C ALA A 69 9.75 -9.01 -5.79
N ASN A 70 8.83 -9.72 -5.14
CA ASN A 70 9.10 -11.03 -4.54
C ASN A 70 9.10 -12.17 -5.58
N GLY A 71 8.58 -11.93 -6.78
CA GLY A 71 8.44 -12.90 -7.87
C GLY A 71 7.13 -13.70 -7.84
N GLU A 72 6.25 -13.44 -6.87
CA GLU A 72 4.90 -14.01 -6.83
C GLU A 72 3.93 -13.20 -7.69
N ALA A 73 2.94 -13.86 -8.30
CA ALA A 73 1.89 -13.20 -9.07
C ALA A 73 1.00 -12.34 -8.15
N PHE A 74 0.75 -11.09 -8.55
CA PHE A 74 -0.09 -10.20 -7.78
C PHE A 74 -1.56 -10.66 -7.77
N ASN A 75 -2.14 -10.73 -6.56
CA ASN A 75 -3.54 -11.02 -6.32
C ASN A 75 -4.27 -9.78 -5.77
N PRO A 76 -5.11 -9.11 -6.57
CA PRO A 76 -5.86 -7.94 -6.14
C PRO A 76 -6.78 -8.18 -4.94
N ALA A 77 -7.31 -9.40 -4.79
CA ALA A 77 -8.19 -9.78 -3.69
C ALA A 77 -7.43 -10.20 -2.42
N GLY A 78 -6.11 -10.38 -2.52
CA GLY A 78 -5.24 -10.73 -1.40
C GLY A 78 -5.10 -9.58 -0.40
N ILE A 79 -4.40 -9.86 0.70
CA ILE A 79 -4.06 -8.87 1.72
C ILE A 79 -2.55 -8.62 1.68
N SER A 80 -2.13 -7.92 0.63
CA SER A 80 -0.73 -7.56 0.37
C SER A 80 -0.50 -6.06 0.20
N ALA A 81 0.76 -5.64 0.23
CA ALA A 81 1.20 -4.27 0.03
C ALA A 81 2.59 -4.16 -0.62
N ALA A 82 2.83 -3.00 -1.22
CA ALA A 82 4.14 -2.51 -1.64
C ALA A 82 4.70 -1.55 -0.58
N HIS A 83 6.00 -1.69 -0.26
CA HIS A 83 6.74 -0.73 0.56
C HIS A 83 8.12 -0.43 -0.05
N PRO A 84 8.63 0.82 -0.01
CA PRO A 84 9.91 1.14 -0.63
C PRO A 84 11.09 0.43 0.04
N THR A 85 11.19 0.49 1.37
CA THR A 85 12.43 0.09 2.09
C THR A 85 12.32 -1.11 3.02
N LEU A 86 11.14 -1.68 3.26
CA LEU A 86 11.01 -2.81 4.17
C LEU A 86 11.54 -4.10 3.53
N PRO A 87 11.99 -5.10 4.30
CA PRO A 87 12.41 -6.39 3.73
C PRO A 87 11.25 -7.08 3.00
N LEU A 88 11.56 -7.84 1.96
CA LEU A 88 10.58 -8.61 1.20
C LEU A 88 10.84 -10.12 1.31
N PRO A 89 9.86 -10.95 1.68
CA PRO A 89 8.59 -10.54 2.25
C PRO A 89 8.75 -10.05 3.70
N SER A 90 7.82 -9.23 4.17
CA SER A 90 7.66 -8.89 5.59
C SER A 90 6.19 -8.69 5.94
N TYR A 91 5.90 -8.42 7.21
CA TYR A 91 4.54 -8.23 7.71
C TYR A 91 4.43 -6.92 8.46
N VAL A 92 3.33 -6.21 8.22
CA VAL A 92 3.03 -4.93 8.85
C VAL A 92 1.62 -4.90 9.38
N GLU A 93 1.41 -4.18 10.48
CA GLU A 93 0.11 -3.70 10.88
C GLU A 93 -0.15 -2.34 10.26
N VAL A 94 -1.25 -2.24 9.53
CA VAL A 94 -1.69 -0.98 8.94
C VAL A 94 -2.92 -0.51 9.69
N THR A 95 -2.85 0.69 10.25
CA THR A 95 -3.96 1.33 10.97
C THR A 95 -4.45 2.54 10.18
N ALA A 96 -5.72 2.58 9.83
CA ALA A 96 -6.34 3.75 9.23
C ALA A 96 -6.54 4.82 10.31
N LEU A 97 -5.93 6.00 10.14
CA LEU A 97 -6.03 7.04 11.15
C LEU A 97 -7.40 7.72 11.16
N THR A 98 -8.24 7.50 10.15
CA THR A 98 -9.61 8.03 10.07
C THR A 98 -10.57 7.26 10.97
N THR A 99 -10.49 5.93 10.97
CA THR A 99 -11.44 5.03 11.64
C THR A 99 -10.84 4.24 12.81
N GLY A 100 -9.53 4.18 12.93
CA GLY A 100 -8.85 3.32 13.91
C GLY A 100 -8.81 1.83 13.52
N ARG A 101 -9.39 1.45 12.38
CA ARG A 101 -9.33 0.06 11.90
C ARG A 101 -7.89 -0.35 11.62
N THR A 102 -7.54 -1.55 12.09
CA THR A 102 -6.19 -2.11 11.92
C THR A 102 -6.26 -3.50 11.28
N ILE A 103 -5.40 -3.76 10.30
CA ILE A 103 -5.26 -5.08 9.66
C ILE A 103 -3.80 -5.50 9.58
N LEU A 104 -3.56 -6.82 9.50
CA LEU A 104 -2.25 -7.37 9.14
C LEU A 104 -2.12 -7.37 7.62
N VAL A 105 -0.97 -6.98 7.09
CA VAL A 105 -0.71 -6.98 5.66
C VAL A 105 0.67 -7.59 5.39
N ARG A 106 0.74 -8.40 4.33
CA ARG A 106 2.00 -8.94 3.80
C ARG A 106 2.63 -7.91 2.87
N VAL A 107 3.87 -7.52 3.11
CA VAL A 107 4.65 -6.72 2.16
C VAL A 107 5.38 -7.67 1.23
N ASN A 108 5.07 -7.62 -0.06
CA ASN A 108 5.64 -8.51 -1.08
C ASN A 108 6.14 -7.75 -2.32
N ASP A 109 6.02 -6.43 -2.34
CA ASP A 109 6.37 -5.62 -3.50
C ASP A 109 7.07 -4.30 -3.12
N ARG A 110 7.66 -3.63 -4.11
CA ARG A 110 8.35 -2.33 -3.96
C ARG A 110 7.47 -1.17 -4.41
N GLY A 111 7.72 -0.01 -3.82
CA GLY A 111 6.93 1.22 -4.00
C GLY A 111 6.07 1.51 -2.78
N PRO A 112 5.28 2.59 -2.75
CA PRO A 112 5.19 3.65 -3.74
C PRO A 112 6.50 4.46 -3.85
N PHE A 113 6.71 5.10 -5.00
CA PHE A 113 7.86 5.99 -5.25
C PHE A 113 7.47 7.49 -5.25
N SER A 114 6.31 7.82 -4.69
CA SER A 114 5.85 9.19 -4.50
C SER A 114 6.23 9.70 -3.12
N LYS A 115 6.76 10.92 -3.01
CA LYS A 115 7.29 11.50 -1.76
C LYS A 115 6.31 11.46 -0.58
N ASP A 116 5.01 11.56 -0.85
CA ASP A 116 3.99 11.65 0.19
C ASP A 116 3.35 10.31 0.56
N ARG A 117 3.70 9.22 -0.14
CA ARG A 117 3.06 7.91 0.05
C ARG A 117 4.00 6.96 0.78
N LEU A 118 3.46 6.34 1.82
CA LEU A 118 4.17 5.41 2.68
C LEU A 118 4.02 3.97 2.22
N VAL A 119 2.84 3.62 1.72
CA VAL A 119 2.47 2.22 1.40
C VAL A 119 1.42 2.19 0.31
N ASP A 120 1.50 1.19 -0.56
CA ASP A 120 0.49 0.88 -1.57
C ASP A 120 -0.16 -0.45 -1.22
N LEU A 121 -1.46 -0.46 -0.95
CA LEU A 121 -2.21 -1.65 -0.59
C LEU A 121 -2.82 -2.34 -1.82
N SER A 122 -2.99 -3.64 -1.74
CA SER A 122 -3.93 -4.36 -2.61
C SER A 122 -5.38 -3.88 -2.39
N ARG A 123 -6.22 -4.00 -3.40
CA ARG A 123 -7.67 -3.73 -3.31
C ARG A 123 -8.32 -4.47 -2.13
N GLY A 124 -8.03 -5.76 -1.95
CA GLY A 124 -8.52 -6.55 -0.83
C GLY A 124 -8.12 -6.01 0.54
N ALA A 125 -6.86 -5.57 0.70
CA ALA A 125 -6.38 -4.92 1.91
C ALA A 125 -7.07 -3.55 2.14
N ALA A 126 -7.21 -2.73 1.11
CA ALA A 126 -7.87 -1.43 1.19
C ALA A 126 -9.35 -1.55 1.59
N GLU A 127 -10.08 -2.50 0.98
CA GLU A 127 -11.47 -2.83 1.36
C GLU A 127 -11.56 -3.27 2.82
N GLN A 128 -10.65 -4.15 3.26
CA GLN A 128 -10.68 -4.67 4.62
C GLN A 128 -10.33 -3.58 5.65
N LEU A 129 -9.41 -2.69 5.32
CA LEU A 129 -9.03 -1.55 6.15
C LEU A 129 -10.12 -0.46 6.15
N GLY A 130 -10.93 -0.39 5.08
CA GLY A 130 -11.99 0.61 4.91
C GLY A 130 -11.50 1.91 4.30
N ILE A 131 -10.49 1.86 3.43
CA ILE A 131 -9.92 3.02 2.74
C ILE A 131 -10.05 2.94 1.20
N SER A 132 -10.97 2.11 0.71
CA SER A 132 -11.24 1.92 -0.74
C SER A 132 -11.90 3.12 -1.43
N GLY A 133 -12.08 4.24 -0.73
CA GLY A 133 -12.57 5.50 -1.31
C GLY A 133 -11.54 6.16 -2.23
N HIS A 134 -11.91 7.30 -2.79
CA HIS A 134 -11.00 8.08 -3.64
C HIS A 134 -9.97 8.84 -2.80
N GLY A 135 -8.72 8.86 -3.28
CA GLY A 135 -7.62 9.62 -2.68
C GLY A 135 -6.74 8.81 -1.76
N ALA A 136 -5.67 9.44 -1.28
CA ALA A 136 -4.73 8.83 -0.35
C ALA A 136 -5.27 8.90 1.09
N ALA A 137 -5.17 7.82 1.85
CA ALA A 137 -5.72 7.74 3.20
C ALA A 137 -4.60 7.84 4.25
N PRO A 138 -4.77 8.62 5.34
CA PRO A 138 -3.77 8.70 6.39
C PRO A 138 -3.70 7.37 7.17
N VAL A 139 -2.51 6.80 7.28
CA VAL A 139 -2.26 5.52 7.94
C VAL A 139 -1.04 5.56 8.85
N ARG A 140 -0.99 4.61 9.78
CA ARG A 140 0.24 4.18 10.45
C ARG A 140 0.62 2.80 9.92
N VAL A 141 1.90 2.60 9.63
CA VAL A 141 2.48 1.32 9.23
C VAL A 141 3.52 0.92 10.29
N ARG A 142 3.28 -0.22 10.94
CA ARG A 142 4.19 -0.78 11.95
C ARG A 142 4.67 -2.15 11.51
N ARG A 143 5.97 -2.39 11.49
CA ARG A 143 6.50 -3.73 11.23
C ARG A 143 6.21 -4.64 12.42
N VAL A 144 5.79 -5.87 12.11
CA VAL A 144 5.48 -6.88 13.11
C VAL A 144 5.96 -8.25 12.67
N ASN A 145 6.08 -9.17 13.63
CA ASN A 145 6.30 -10.59 13.36
C ASN A 145 5.09 -11.40 13.87
N PRO A 146 4.05 -11.60 13.03
CA PRO A 146 2.83 -12.28 13.43
C PRO A 146 3.05 -13.80 13.54
N PRO A 147 2.21 -14.53 14.30
CA PRO A 147 2.31 -15.98 14.41
C PRO A 147 2.10 -16.66 13.04
N GLU A 148 2.70 -17.83 12.86
CA GLU A 148 2.70 -18.55 11.57
C GLU A 148 1.29 -18.80 11.00
N GLN A 149 0.30 -19.00 11.86
CA GLN A 149 -1.09 -19.18 11.44
C GLN A 149 -1.64 -17.97 10.68
N GLU A 150 -1.30 -16.75 11.10
CA GLU A 150 -1.71 -15.53 10.40
C GLU A 150 -0.91 -15.35 9.09
N ARG A 151 0.38 -15.71 9.10
CA ARG A 151 1.23 -15.68 7.91
C ARG A 151 0.70 -16.60 6.81
N VAL A 152 0.35 -17.84 7.16
CA VAL A 152 -0.26 -18.83 6.24
C VAL A 152 -1.54 -18.27 5.60
N LYS A 153 -2.43 -17.66 6.41
CA LYS A 153 -3.67 -17.05 5.89
C LYS A 153 -3.37 -16.01 4.81
N LEU A 154 -2.46 -15.07 5.09
CA LEU A 154 -2.10 -14.02 4.13
C LEU A 154 -1.42 -14.57 2.88
N ARG A 155 -0.53 -15.57 3.01
CA ARG A 155 0.10 -16.24 1.85
C ARG A 155 -0.90 -16.95 0.96
N SER A 156 -1.97 -17.50 1.55
CA SER A 156 -3.07 -18.12 0.81
C SER A 156 -4.10 -17.12 0.25
N GLY A 157 -3.85 -15.81 0.37
CA GLY A 157 -4.75 -14.76 -0.10
C GLY A 157 -6.01 -14.59 0.75
N GLN A 158 -6.07 -15.16 1.95
CA GLN A 158 -7.20 -15.02 2.85
C GLN A 158 -7.18 -13.66 3.57
N ARG A 159 -8.36 -13.24 4.03
CA ARG A 159 -8.53 -12.01 4.82
C ARG A 159 -7.76 -12.07 6.14
N ALA A 160 -7.23 -10.93 6.58
CA ALA A 160 -6.58 -10.81 7.88
C ALA A 160 -7.58 -11.00 9.03
N ALA A 161 -7.11 -11.44 10.19
CA ALA A 161 -7.95 -11.47 11.39
C ALA A 161 -8.38 -10.05 11.78
N ARG A 162 -9.60 -9.89 12.33
CA ARG A 162 -10.06 -8.61 12.87
C ARG A 162 -9.24 -8.26 14.11
N ARG A 163 -8.78 -7.00 14.20
CA ARG A 163 -8.13 -6.45 15.40
C ARG A 163 -9.04 -5.43 16.08
N ILE A 164 -8.76 -5.16 17.35
CA ILE A 164 -9.40 -4.08 18.10
C ILE A 164 -8.98 -2.76 17.44
N GLU A 165 -9.95 -1.87 17.27
CA GLU A 165 -9.71 -0.55 16.70
C GLU A 165 -8.86 0.30 17.66
N ALA A 166 -7.97 1.12 17.09
CA ALA A 166 -7.11 1.99 17.87
C ALA A 166 -7.95 3.02 18.65
N PRO A 167 -7.74 3.16 19.99
CA PRO A 167 -8.47 4.15 20.78
C PRO A 167 -8.22 5.59 20.32
N ASP A 168 -9.20 6.47 20.52
CA ASP A 168 -9.15 7.88 20.08
C ASP A 168 -7.93 8.66 20.60
N ALA A 169 -7.48 8.34 21.82
CA ALA A 169 -6.26 8.94 22.39
C ALA A 169 -5.01 8.62 21.56
N VAL A 170 -4.90 7.38 21.07
CA VAL A 170 -3.80 6.94 20.20
C VAL A 170 -3.92 7.61 18.84
N LEU A 171 -5.12 7.65 18.26
CA LEU A 171 -5.36 8.28 16.96
C LEU A 171 -5.04 9.78 16.97
N SER A 172 -5.40 10.48 18.04
CA SER A 172 -5.08 11.90 18.21
C SER A 172 -3.57 12.16 18.19
N GLY A 173 -2.79 11.31 18.85
CA GLY A 173 -1.32 11.38 18.82
C GLY A 173 -0.75 11.10 17.43
N LEU A 174 -1.25 10.06 16.74
CA LEU A 174 -0.79 9.68 15.40
C LEU A 174 -1.12 10.73 14.34
N ARG A 175 -2.31 11.34 14.41
CA ARG A 175 -2.71 12.43 13.51
C ARG A 175 -1.81 13.66 13.70
N ARG A 176 -1.45 13.98 14.94
CA ARG A 176 -0.47 15.05 15.23
C ARG A 176 0.89 14.76 14.62
N LYS A 177 1.42 13.55 14.85
CA LYS A 177 2.69 13.09 14.24
C LYS A 177 2.66 13.23 12.71
N LEU A 178 1.53 12.91 12.07
CA LEU A 178 1.37 13.04 10.62
C LEU A 178 1.43 14.51 10.16
N THR A 179 0.76 15.42 10.87
CA THR A 179 0.79 16.86 10.58
C THR A 179 2.20 17.44 10.79
N ASP A 180 2.87 17.09 11.89
CA ASP A 180 4.23 17.55 12.19
C ASP A 180 5.22 17.08 11.10
N LYS A 181 5.08 15.82 10.66
CA LYS A 181 5.88 15.27 9.56
C LYS A 181 5.66 16.03 8.25
N ALA A 182 4.41 16.36 7.92
CA ALA A 182 4.08 17.14 6.73
C ALA A 182 4.67 18.57 6.80
N ALA A 183 4.66 19.20 7.98
CA ALA A 183 5.27 20.51 8.18
C ALA A 183 6.80 20.47 7.96
N THR A 184 7.48 19.46 8.51
CA THR A 184 8.94 19.30 8.34
C THR A 184 9.37 18.95 6.91
N ALA A 185 8.47 18.39 6.10
CA ALA A 185 8.76 18.06 4.70
C ALA A 185 8.69 19.29 3.76
N GLY A 186 8.09 20.40 4.20
CA GLY A 186 7.89 21.62 3.41
C GLY A 186 9.13 22.52 3.28
N ASP A 187 10.16 22.35 4.12
CA ASP A 187 11.31 23.27 4.22
C ASP A 187 12.61 22.74 3.57
N GLY A 188 12.55 21.62 2.83
CA GLY A 188 13.74 20.95 2.28
C GLY A 188 13.89 21.09 0.76
N GLU A 189 14.59 22.14 0.31
CA GLU A 189 15.17 22.20 -1.03
C GLU A 189 16.16 21.02 -1.22
N PRO A 190 16.05 20.19 -2.28
CA PRO A 190 16.90 19.01 -2.42
C PRO A 190 18.34 19.43 -2.73
N LYS A 191 19.26 19.19 -1.79
CA LYS A 191 20.69 19.16 -2.11
C LYS A 191 20.96 17.91 -2.98
N PRO A 192 21.56 18.07 -4.17
CA PRO A 192 22.05 16.92 -4.93
C PRO A 192 23.24 16.32 -4.18
N ASP A 193 23.06 15.13 -3.61
CA ASP A 193 24.21 14.34 -3.17
C ASP A 193 24.74 13.52 -4.35
N THR A 194 25.98 13.80 -4.71
CA THR A 194 26.67 13.22 -5.87
C THR A 194 27.27 11.88 -5.43
N SER A 195 26.51 10.81 -5.54
CA SER A 195 27.06 9.44 -5.51
C SER A 195 26.71 8.71 -6.80
N ALA A 196 27.76 8.21 -7.47
CA ALA A 196 27.77 7.62 -8.80
C ALA A 196 26.73 6.51 -9.04
N PRO A 197 26.23 6.34 -10.29
CA PRO A 197 25.26 5.31 -10.62
C PRO A 197 25.92 3.93 -10.61
N VAL A 198 25.32 3.00 -9.88
CA VAL A 198 25.54 1.56 -10.04
C VAL A 198 24.24 0.96 -10.56
N ASP A 199 24.32 0.32 -11.73
CA ASP A 199 23.18 -0.29 -12.42
C ASP A 199 22.35 -1.16 -11.46
N GLY A 200 21.13 -0.70 -11.21
CA GLY A 200 20.11 -1.42 -10.46
C GLY A 200 19.49 -2.53 -11.33
N PRO A 201 18.89 -3.57 -10.72
CA PRO A 201 18.20 -4.60 -11.48
C PRO A 201 17.05 -3.99 -12.28
N ASP A 202 16.72 -4.60 -13.42
CA ASP A 202 15.59 -4.27 -14.30
C ASP A 202 14.27 -4.40 -13.53
N ILE A 203 13.93 -3.35 -12.77
CA ILE A 203 12.64 -3.18 -12.15
C ILE A 203 11.70 -2.72 -13.25
N SER A 204 10.67 -3.51 -13.57
CA SER A 204 9.59 -3.06 -14.45
C SER A 204 8.82 -1.92 -13.77
N VAL A 205 9.37 -0.70 -13.91
CA VAL A 205 8.76 0.55 -13.45
C VAL A 205 7.51 0.78 -14.29
N HIS A 206 6.35 0.44 -13.75
CA HIS A 206 5.10 0.92 -14.33
C HIS A 206 4.94 2.39 -13.95
N ASP A 207 5.41 3.29 -14.83
CA ASP A 207 5.05 4.71 -14.81
C ASP A 207 3.55 4.81 -15.06
N GLY A 208 2.78 4.72 -13.98
CA GLY A 208 1.33 4.89 -13.95
C GLY A 208 0.94 6.33 -14.28
N ARG A 209 1.22 6.79 -15.49
CA ARG A 209 0.61 8.00 -16.07
C ARG A 209 -0.87 7.73 -16.29
N HIS A 210 -1.66 7.86 -15.22
CA HIS A 210 -3.10 7.88 -15.34
C HIS A 210 -3.55 9.24 -15.87
N ARG A 211 -4.11 9.22 -17.08
CA ARG A 211 -5.03 10.24 -17.59
C ARG A 211 -6.26 10.26 -16.67
N LEU A 212 -6.49 11.41 -16.04
CA LEU A 212 -7.75 11.71 -15.34
C LEU A 212 -8.92 11.68 -16.35
N PRO A 213 -10.09 11.10 -16.04
CA PRO A 213 -11.32 11.38 -16.77
C PRO A 213 -11.82 12.81 -16.43
N PRO A 214 -12.46 13.52 -17.39
CA PRO A 214 -12.81 14.93 -17.24
C PRO A 214 -13.82 15.16 -16.12
N SER A 215 -13.50 16.09 -15.22
CA SER A 215 -14.38 16.59 -14.18
C SER A 215 -15.56 17.36 -14.78
N ALA A 216 -16.78 16.92 -14.50
CA ALA A 216 -17.98 17.71 -14.74
C ALA A 216 -18.35 18.48 -13.47
N ARG A 217 -18.38 19.83 -13.59
CA ARG A 217 -19.12 20.85 -12.79
C ARG A 217 -18.97 20.79 -11.26
N GLY A 218 -18.64 21.84 -10.53
CA GLY A 218 -18.44 23.25 -10.80
C GLY A 218 -18.61 24.00 -9.47
N TYR A 219 -17.76 24.98 -9.18
CA TYR A 219 -18.06 26.07 -8.24
C TYR A 219 -17.32 27.31 -8.74
N LEU A 220 -18.09 28.36 -9.04
CA LEU A 220 -17.61 29.65 -9.50
C LEU A 220 -17.61 30.58 -8.28
N VAL A 221 -16.43 30.97 -7.80
CA VAL A 221 -16.30 32.07 -6.83
C VAL A 221 -15.89 33.31 -7.61
N GLN A 222 -16.84 34.23 -7.79
CA GLN A 222 -16.60 35.54 -8.39
C GLN A 222 -15.99 36.46 -7.31
N LEU A 223 -14.68 36.69 -7.35
CA LEU A 223 -14.06 37.79 -6.62
C LEU A 223 -14.02 39.02 -7.54
N ILE A 224 -14.84 40.01 -7.22
CA ILE A 224 -14.84 41.33 -7.84
C ILE A 224 -13.72 42.14 -7.19
N SER A 225 -12.77 42.64 -7.98
CA SER A 225 -11.78 43.63 -7.53
C SER A 225 -12.04 44.94 -8.27
N PHE A 226 -12.30 46.01 -7.52
CA PHE A 226 -12.41 47.37 -8.04
C PHE A 226 -11.01 48.01 -8.08
N ALA A 227 -10.59 48.48 -9.25
CA ALA A 227 -9.46 49.39 -9.38
C ALA A 227 -9.94 50.68 -10.06
N SER A 228 -10.13 51.73 -9.25
CA SER A 228 -10.22 53.11 -9.72
C SER A 228 -8.80 53.66 -9.80
N LYS A 229 -8.43 54.22 -10.96
CA LYS A 229 -7.23 55.04 -11.10
C LYS A 229 -7.62 56.30 -11.86
N ASP A 230 -7.75 57.38 -11.11
CA ASP A 230 -7.94 58.73 -11.61
C ASP A 230 -6.73 59.60 -11.23
N ARG A 231 -6.37 60.48 -12.18
CA ARG A 231 -5.48 61.66 -12.10
C ARG A 231 -3.97 61.37 -12.17
N ALA A 232 -3.18 62.16 -12.90
CA ALA A 232 -3.31 63.58 -13.25
C ALA A 232 -3.14 63.87 -14.75
#